data_AF-A0A4Q2V6N9-F1
#
_entry.id   AF-A0A4Q2V6N9-F1
#
_cell.length_a   1.000
_cell.length_b   1.000
_cell.length_c   1.000
_cell.angle_alpha   90.00
_cell.angle_beta   90.00
_cell.angle_gamma   90.00
#
_symmetry.space_group_name_H-M   'P 1'
#
loop_
_entity.id
_entity.type
_entity.pdbx_description
1 polymer ?
#
loop_
_entity_poly.entity_id
_entity_poly.type
_entity_poly.pdbx_seq_one_letter_code
_entity_poly.pdbx_strand_id
1 'polypeptide(L)'
;MRDAFPEEKASKSNRTFTGRLLNDGKTLILKGVIVDELNNVGDKLIYPYEGPRIQSDDVVMSSIRNFKRNARIAEAIGGTIAVIQGWQDLAFKTENLYTMPGETRKDAFLTTIISNRSLLSANRRHVLDCFEQSIAGFDMTMTGTVINQLHLSHVVPKLYRQLLGYKKVSNMEMSDIFTMGKSLTDVQWAFDQRMATTSSGYLCLVPWPTRSGDRIALLQGGKTPYVLQKAGEKWRIPGDCYVYGIMSGEACSNEKCVDIEII
;
A
#
# COMPACT_ATOMS: atom_id res chain seq x y z
N MET A 1 5.70 3.86 -30.62
CA MET A 1 4.66 3.45 -29.67
C MET A 1 4.78 4.33 -28.45
N ARG A 2 3.69 4.92 -27.95
CA ARG A 2 3.75 5.63 -26.66
C ARG A 2 3.88 4.59 -25.56
N ASP A 3 4.89 4.72 -24.72
CA ASP A 3 5.04 3.90 -23.52
C ASP A 3 3.78 4.02 -22.68
N ALA A 4 3.14 2.88 -22.41
CA ALA A 4 1.88 2.80 -21.69
C ALA A 4 2.06 1.92 -20.44
N PHE A 5 1.24 2.17 -19.43
CA PHE A 5 1.12 1.30 -18.25
C PHE A 5 0.26 0.06 -18.58
N PRO A 6 0.37 -1.04 -17.82
CA PRO A 6 -0.53 -2.17 -17.94
C PRO A 6 -1.99 -1.72 -17.84
N GLU A 7 -2.83 -2.22 -18.74
CA GLU A 7 -4.24 -1.86 -18.74
C GLU A 7 -4.98 -2.63 -17.63
N GLU A 8 -5.56 -1.89 -16.68
CA GLU A 8 -6.35 -2.47 -15.59
C GLU A 8 -7.74 -2.87 -16.11
N LYS A 9 -8.01 -4.19 -16.12
CA LYS A 9 -9.26 -4.80 -16.60
C LYS A 9 -9.79 -5.85 -15.63
N ALA A 10 -9.75 -5.56 -14.34
CA ALA A 10 -10.11 -6.52 -13.29
C ALA A 10 -11.56 -7.03 -13.45
N SER A 11 -12.50 -6.22 -13.94
CA SER A 11 -13.88 -6.67 -14.23
C SER A 11 -14.12 -7.07 -15.70
N LYS A 12 -13.08 -7.21 -16.54
CA LYS A 12 -13.20 -7.29 -18.01
C LYS A 12 -14.00 -6.09 -18.56
N SER A 13 -13.52 -4.88 -18.26
CA SER A 13 -14.18 -3.56 -18.38
C SER A 13 -14.81 -3.16 -19.74
N ASN A 14 -14.74 -4.01 -20.78
CA ASN A 14 -15.47 -3.81 -22.03
C ASN A 14 -16.98 -4.16 -21.92
N ARG A 15 -17.45 -4.49 -20.71
CA ARG A 15 -18.86 -4.82 -20.44
C ARG A 15 -19.65 -3.57 -20.11
N THR A 16 -20.89 -3.52 -20.59
CA THR A 16 -21.84 -2.47 -20.25
C THR A 16 -22.04 -2.43 -18.73
N PHE A 17 -21.80 -1.26 -18.13
CA PHE A 17 -22.11 -1.00 -16.75
C PHE A 17 -23.63 -1.10 -16.54
N THR A 18 -24.05 -1.97 -15.62
CA THR A 18 -25.46 -2.15 -15.26
C THR A 18 -25.65 -1.84 -13.79
N GLY A 19 -25.95 -0.57 -13.47
CA GLY A 19 -26.36 -0.13 -12.14
C GLY A 19 -27.84 0.22 -12.12
N ARG A 20 -28.53 -0.06 -11.03
CA ARG A 20 -29.92 0.40 -10.79
C ARG A 20 -30.06 1.00 -9.40
N LEU A 21 -30.87 2.05 -9.28
CA LEU A 21 -31.20 2.64 -7.98
C LEU A 21 -32.42 1.93 -7.40
N LEU A 22 -32.38 1.57 -6.13
CA LEU A 22 -33.54 1.02 -5.42
C LEU A 22 -34.59 2.12 -5.20
N ASN A 23 -35.85 1.74 -5.00
CA ASN A 23 -36.97 2.69 -4.81
C ASN A 23 -36.78 3.66 -3.62
N ASP A 24 -35.85 3.38 -2.71
CA ASP A 24 -35.50 4.27 -1.59
C ASP A 24 -34.68 5.51 -2.03
N GLY A 25 -34.22 5.56 -3.28
CA GLY A 25 -33.43 6.64 -3.85
C GLY A 25 -32.03 6.78 -3.27
N LYS A 26 -31.60 5.86 -2.40
CA LYS A 26 -30.35 5.94 -1.63
C LYS A 26 -29.44 4.73 -1.83
N THR A 27 -29.99 3.63 -2.32
CA THR A 27 -29.25 2.37 -2.49
C THR A 27 -28.96 2.10 -3.96
N LEU A 28 -27.69 2.03 -4.30
CA LEU A 28 -27.22 1.66 -5.63
C LEU A 28 -26.98 0.15 -5.68
N ILE A 29 -27.66 -0.55 -6.59
CA ILE A 29 -27.40 -1.96 -6.87
C ILE A 29 -26.43 -2.06 -8.03
N LEU A 30 -25.28 -2.68 -7.79
CA LEU A 30 -24.29 -3.00 -8.82
C LEU A 30 -24.16 -4.50 -8.97
N LYS A 31 -23.92 -4.96 -10.20
CA LYS A 31 -23.51 -6.35 -10.43
C LYS A 31 -22.02 -6.50 -10.19
N GLY A 32 -21.62 -7.58 -9.53
CA GLY A 32 -20.21 -7.86 -9.30
C GLY A 32 -19.93 -9.24 -8.75
N VAL A 33 -18.65 -9.54 -8.56
CA VAL A 33 -18.18 -10.79 -7.97
C VAL A 33 -17.45 -10.44 -6.69
N ILE A 34 -17.88 -11.00 -5.56
CA ILE A 34 -17.10 -10.98 -4.32
C ILE A 34 -15.98 -12.00 -4.49
N VAL A 35 -14.74 -11.52 -4.50
CA VAL A 35 -13.55 -12.31 -4.78
C VAL A 35 -13.08 -13.04 -3.54
N ASP A 36 -12.87 -12.30 -2.46
CA ASP A 36 -12.30 -12.83 -1.21
C ASP A 36 -12.52 -11.87 -0.04
N GLU A 37 -12.21 -12.33 1.17
CA GLU A 37 -12.26 -11.57 2.42
C GLU A 37 -10.85 -11.23 2.92
N LEU A 38 -10.64 -9.99 3.36
CA LEU A 38 -9.38 -9.53 3.93
C LEU A 38 -9.16 -10.13 5.32
N ASN A 39 -8.02 -10.81 5.49
CA ASN A 39 -7.64 -11.44 6.74
C ASN A 39 -6.76 -10.51 7.59
N ASN A 40 -5.61 -10.11 7.05
CA ASN A 40 -4.65 -9.24 7.75
C ASN A 40 -4.53 -7.90 7.03
N VAL A 41 -4.50 -6.79 7.79
CA VAL A 41 -4.31 -5.44 7.24
C VAL A 41 -3.23 -4.70 8.02
N GLY A 42 -2.13 -4.36 7.34
CA GLY A 42 -0.99 -3.65 7.90
C GLY A 42 -1.25 -2.17 8.13
N ASP A 43 -0.26 -1.44 8.64
CA ASP A 43 -0.42 0.00 8.95
C ASP A 43 -0.53 0.88 7.71
N LYS A 44 -1.02 2.11 7.88
CA LYS A 44 -1.11 3.13 6.83
C LYS A 44 0.28 3.66 6.50
N LEU A 45 0.65 3.67 5.22
CA LEU A 45 1.87 4.34 4.78
C LEU A 45 1.63 5.84 4.68
N ILE A 46 2.45 6.61 5.40
CA ILE A 46 2.36 8.07 5.46
C ILE A 46 3.60 8.64 4.76
N TYR A 47 3.39 9.69 3.97
CA TYR A 47 4.48 10.43 3.35
C TYR A 47 5.36 11.06 4.44
N PRO A 48 6.69 10.83 4.43
CA PRO A 48 7.55 11.25 5.55
C PRO A 48 7.82 12.76 5.60
N TYR A 49 7.37 13.55 4.63
CA TYR A 49 7.67 14.98 4.57
C TYR A 49 6.40 15.83 4.44
N GLU A 50 5.94 16.38 5.56
CA GLU A 50 4.99 17.50 5.49
C GLU A 50 5.75 18.71 4.91
N GLY A 51 5.30 19.22 3.76
CA GLY A 51 5.92 20.36 3.07
C GLY A 51 6.22 21.57 3.98
N PRO A 52 7.06 22.52 3.52
CA PRO A 52 7.53 23.62 4.36
C PRO A 52 6.34 24.46 4.87
N ARG A 53 6.18 24.55 6.20
CA ARG A 53 5.26 25.50 6.83
C ARG A 53 5.92 26.88 6.83
N ILE A 54 5.41 27.81 6.02
CA ILE A 54 5.89 29.20 5.94
C ILE A 54 5.49 29.93 7.22
N GLN A 55 6.45 30.29 8.08
CA GLN A 55 6.24 31.20 9.23
C GLN A 55 7.50 32.03 9.52
N SER A 56 7.30 33.32 9.80
CA SER A 56 8.32 34.35 10.05
C SER A 56 9.00 34.22 11.43
N ASP A 57 10.17 34.86 11.56
CA ASP A 57 11.29 34.41 12.40
C ASP A 57 11.49 35.08 13.78
N ASP A 58 12.22 34.33 14.63
CA ASP A 58 13.06 34.83 15.74
C ASP A 58 14.27 33.88 15.96
N VAL A 59 15.48 34.41 16.21
CA VAL A 59 16.79 33.71 15.99
C VAL A 59 17.10 32.62 17.03
N VAL A 60 16.75 32.81 18.31
CA VAL A 60 16.99 31.80 19.36
C VAL A 60 16.04 30.60 19.21
N MET A 61 14.81 30.85 18.75
CA MET A 61 13.84 29.80 18.46
C MET A 61 14.22 28.99 17.23
N SER A 62 15.10 29.50 16.35
CA SER A 62 15.53 28.80 15.13
C SER A 62 16.26 27.49 15.42
N SER A 63 17.18 27.44 16.40
CA SER A 63 17.93 26.22 16.74
C SER A 63 17.04 25.14 17.39
N ILE A 64 16.17 25.52 18.34
CA ILE A 64 15.20 24.61 18.96
C ILE A 64 14.17 24.12 17.92
N ARG A 65 13.76 25.00 17.00
CA ARG A 65 12.86 24.66 15.89
C ARG A 65 13.54 23.75 14.89
N ASN A 66 14.79 23.99 14.54
CA ASN A 66 15.60 23.14 13.65
C ASN A 66 15.80 21.76 14.28
N PHE A 67 16.11 21.68 15.57
CA PHE A 67 16.18 20.42 16.30
C PHE A 67 14.84 19.67 16.29
N LYS A 68 13.73 20.34 16.63
CA LYS A 68 12.38 19.75 16.59
C LYS A 68 11.97 19.33 15.17
N ARG A 69 12.35 20.11 14.15
CA ARG A 69 12.09 19.81 12.74
C ARG A 69 12.88 18.58 12.31
N ASN A 70 14.17 18.52 12.60
CA ASN A 70 15.02 17.38 12.28
C ASN A 70 14.54 16.11 13.00
N ALA A 71 14.14 16.24 14.27
CA ALA A 71 13.56 15.13 15.03
C ALA A 71 12.23 14.63 14.43
N ARG A 72 11.37 15.54 13.94
CA ARG A 72 10.12 15.18 13.24
C ARG A 72 10.37 14.52 11.89
N ILE A 73 11.34 15.02 11.12
CA ILE A 73 11.73 14.41 9.83
C ILE A 73 12.27 13.00 10.07
N ALA A 74 13.14 12.83 11.08
CA ALA A 74 13.61 11.52 11.50
C ALA A 74 12.43 10.62 11.93
N GLU A 75 11.53 11.09 12.79
CA GLU A 75 10.33 10.33 13.17
C GLU A 75 9.51 9.88 11.96
N ALA A 76 9.32 10.75 10.98
CA ALA A 76 8.52 10.48 9.82
C ALA A 76 9.20 9.45 8.89
N ILE A 77 10.49 9.61 8.61
CA ILE A 77 11.30 8.63 7.86
C ILE A 77 11.28 7.26 8.57
N GLY A 78 11.53 7.25 9.88
CA GLY A 78 11.49 6.01 10.67
C GLY A 78 10.11 5.38 10.73
N GLY A 79 9.05 6.20 10.71
CA GLY A 79 7.66 5.75 10.56
C GLY A 79 7.42 5.04 9.23
N THR A 80 7.84 5.64 8.12
CA THR A 80 7.73 5.03 6.78
C THR A 80 8.49 3.70 6.71
N ILE A 81 9.72 3.66 7.22
CA ILE A 81 10.52 2.43 7.30
C ILE A 81 9.78 1.35 8.08
N ALA A 82 9.30 1.68 9.28
CA ALA A 82 8.61 0.72 10.14
C ALA A 82 7.35 0.14 9.46
N VAL A 83 6.60 0.96 8.72
CA VAL A 83 5.41 0.51 7.99
C VAL A 83 5.79 -0.45 6.85
N ILE A 84 6.78 -0.10 6.04
CA ILE A 84 7.24 -0.96 4.92
C ILE A 84 7.75 -2.30 5.44
N GLN A 85 8.51 -2.29 6.55
CA GLN A 85 8.96 -3.51 7.21
C GLN A 85 7.78 -4.34 7.74
N GLY A 86 6.80 -3.70 8.38
CA GLY A 86 5.57 -4.37 8.82
C GLY A 86 4.79 -5.00 7.66
N TRP A 87 4.77 -4.34 6.50
CA TRP A 87 4.14 -4.87 5.28
C TRP A 87 4.90 -6.07 4.71
N GLN A 88 6.23 -6.01 4.68
CA GLN A 88 7.07 -7.13 4.25
C GLN A 88 6.87 -8.34 5.16
N ASP A 89 6.88 -8.12 6.48
CA ASP A 89 6.58 -9.14 7.48
C ASP A 89 5.20 -9.76 7.27
N LEU A 90 4.17 -8.94 7.05
CA LEU A 90 2.81 -9.39 6.79
C LEU A 90 2.74 -10.28 5.55
N ALA A 91 3.39 -9.86 4.46
CA ALA A 91 3.43 -10.65 3.22
C ALA A 91 4.18 -11.97 3.43
N PHE A 92 5.34 -11.96 4.09
CA PHE A 92 6.21 -13.13 4.18
C PHE A 92 5.79 -14.14 5.26
N LYS A 93 5.08 -13.69 6.30
CA LYS A 93 4.46 -14.56 7.32
C LYS A 93 3.17 -15.23 6.85
N THR A 94 2.56 -14.74 5.76
CA THR A 94 1.37 -15.36 5.18
C THR A 94 1.77 -16.67 4.48
N GLU A 95 1.39 -17.81 5.06
CA GLU A 95 1.83 -19.14 4.62
C GLU A 95 1.39 -19.45 3.19
N ASN A 96 0.11 -19.20 2.88
CA ASN A 96 -0.54 -19.46 1.61
C ASN A 96 -0.44 -18.29 0.61
N LEU A 97 0.56 -17.41 0.75
CA LEU A 97 0.72 -16.24 -0.12
C LEU A 97 0.74 -16.66 -1.60
N TYR A 98 -0.17 -16.09 -2.40
CA TYR A 98 -0.24 -16.31 -3.84
C TYR A 98 0.92 -15.61 -4.55
N THR A 99 1.61 -16.36 -5.42
CA THR A 99 2.66 -15.86 -6.31
C THR A 99 2.39 -16.36 -7.73
N MET A 100 2.72 -15.56 -8.75
CA MET A 100 2.68 -16.05 -10.13
C MET A 100 3.71 -17.18 -10.34
N PRO A 101 3.50 -18.09 -11.31
CA PRO A 101 4.47 -19.14 -11.61
C PRO A 101 5.86 -18.57 -11.92
N GLY A 102 6.87 -19.00 -11.17
CA GLY A 102 8.25 -18.54 -11.31
C GLY A 102 8.58 -17.21 -10.62
N GLU A 103 7.63 -16.58 -9.93
CA GLU A 103 7.86 -15.40 -9.08
C GLU A 103 8.06 -15.80 -7.61
N THR A 104 8.91 -15.05 -6.91
CA THR A 104 9.14 -15.20 -5.47
C THR A 104 8.10 -14.41 -4.66
N ARG A 105 8.01 -14.68 -3.34
CA ARG A 105 7.20 -13.84 -2.42
C ARG A 105 7.65 -12.37 -2.44
N LYS A 106 8.94 -12.14 -2.64
CA LYS A 106 9.52 -10.80 -2.74
C LYS A 106 9.06 -10.08 -4.01
N ASP A 107 9.00 -10.78 -5.15
CA ASP A 107 8.48 -10.22 -6.40
C ASP A 107 7.01 -9.80 -6.27
N ALA A 108 6.18 -10.63 -5.64
CA ALA A 108 4.78 -10.30 -5.36
C ALA A 108 4.66 -9.06 -4.45
N PHE A 109 5.48 -8.97 -3.40
CA PHE A 109 5.54 -7.81 -2.50
C PHE A 109 5.95 -6.52 -3.24
N LEU A 110 7.10 -6.55 -3.94
CA LEU A 110 7.64 -5.40 -4.65
C LEU A 110 6.70 -4.93 -5.78
N THR A 111 6.03 -5.86 -6.44
CA THR A 111 5.01 -5.54 -7.45
C THR A 111 3.79 -4.87 -6.83
N THR A 112 3.36 -5.34 -5.66
CA THR A 112 2.16 -4.84 -5.00
C THR A 112 2.36 -3.43 -4.44
N ILE A 113 3.50 -3.15 -3.83
CA ILE A 113 3.78 -1.82 -3.24
C ILE A 113 3.89 -0.72 -4.31
N ILE A 114 4.28 -1.06 -5.54
CA ILE A 114 4.25 -0.12 -6.69
C ILE A 114 2.95 -0.22 -7.50
N SER A 115 1.98 -1.01 -7.06
CA SER A 115 0.71 -1.30 -7.76
C SER A 115 0.89 -1.71 -9.23
N ASN A 116 1.97 -2.44 -9.53
CA ASN A 116 2.41 -2.82 -10.88
C ASN A 116 2.47 -1.65 -11.89
N ARG A 117 2.71 -0.42 -11.42
CA ARG A 117 2.84 0.78 -12.28
C ARG A 117 4.24 0.91 -12.84
N SER A 118 4.75 -0.15 -13.47
CA SER A 118 5.93 -0.11 -14.33
C SER A 118 5.51 0.11 -15.79
N LEU A 119 6.27 0.89 -16.56
CA LEU A 119 6.04 1.03 -18.00
C LEU A 119 6.12 -0.34 -18.69
N LEU A 120 5.23 -0.63 -19.64
CA LEU A 120 5.21 -1.89 -20.38
C LEU A 120 6.49 -2.14 -21.20
N SER A 121 7.21 -1.08 -21.56
CA SER A 121 8.50 -1.14 -22.25
C SER A 121 9.66 -1.50 -21.32
N ALA A 122 9.49 -1.33 -20.01
CA ALA A 122 10.53 -1.59 -19.04
C ALA A 122 10.59 -3.10 -18.72
N ASN A 123 11.81 -3.64 -18.67
CA ASN A 123 12.00 -5.01 -18.20
C ASN A 123 11.57 -5.09 -16.73
N ARG A 124 10.47 -5.79 -16.46
CA ARG A 124 9.89 -5.97 -15.13
C ARG A 124 10.91 -6.41 -14.08
N ARG A 125 11.79 -7.37 -14.41
CA ARG A 125 12.84 -7.81 -13.46
C ARG A 125 13.80 -6.68 -13.14
N HIS A 126 14.26 -5.96 -14.16
CA HIS A 126 15.16 -4.82 -13.95
C HIS A 126 14.52 -3.71 -13.11
N VAL A 127 13.22 -3.44 -13.31
CA VAL A 127 12.48 -2.47 -12.49
C VAL A 127 12.39 -2.95 -11.05
N LEU A 128 12.04 -4.22 -10.84
CA LEU A 128 11.98 -4.82 -9.51
C LEU A 128 13.35 -4.85 -8.83
N ASP A 129 14.44 -5.15 -9.55
CA ASP A 129 15.81 -5.13 -9.03
C ASP A 129 16.24 -3.70 -8.63
N CYS A 130 15.96 -2.71 -9.49
CA CYS A 130 16.25 -1.31 -9.20
C CYS A 130 15.46 -0.82 -7.98
N PHE A 131 14.21 -1.24 -7.89
CA PHE A 131 13.33 -0.90 -6.79
C PHE A 131 13.70 -1.65 -5.50
N GLU A 132 14.15 -2.89 -5.59
CA GLU A 132 14.70 -3.66 -4.50
C GLU A 132 15.93 -2.97 -3.90
N GLN A 133 16.86 -2.53 -4.75
CA GLN A 133 18.02 -1.73 -4.31
C GLN A 133 17.59 -0.42 -3.66
N SER A 134 16.49 0.17 -4.14
CA SER A 134 15.92 1.39 -3.57
C SER A 134 15.32 1.11 -2.18
N ILE A 135 14.50 0.08 -2.03
CA ILE A 135 13.94 -0.38 -0.75
C ILE A 135 14.99 -0.95 0.21
N ALA A 136 16.14 -1.43 -0.26
CA ALA A 136 17.26 -1.77 0.62
C ALA A 136 17.72 -0.55 1.44
N GLY A 137 17.49 0.66 0.92
CA GLY A 137 17.60 1.90 1.67
C GLY A 137 16.62 2.01 2.86
N PHE A 138 15.53 1.26 2.89
CA PHE A 138 14.64 1.15 4.05
C PHE A 138 14.94 -0.09 4.92
N ASP A 139 15.81 -1.00 4.47
CA ASP A 139 16.16 -2.20 5.24
C ASP A 139 17.12 -1.86 6.41
N MET A 140 16.99 -2.60 7.50
CA MET A 140 17.74 -2.34 8.74
C MET A 140 18.88 -3.35 8.90
N THR A 141 20.13 -2.85 8.97
CA THR A 141 21.24 -3.64 9.52
C THR A 141 21.06 -3.89 11.03
N MET A 142 21.49 -5.07 11.50
CA MET A 142 21.58 -5.65 12.87
C MET A 142 21.03 -4.88 14.09
N THR A 143 21.27 -3.56 14.22
CA THR A 143 20.75 -2.72 15.32
C THR A 143 19.23 -2.55 15.30
N GLY A 144 18.55 -2.65 14.14
CA GLY A 144 17.08 -2.61 14.09
C GLY A 144 16.45 -3.81 14.80
N THR A 145 17.08 -4.98 14.66
CA THR A 145 16.75 -6.19 15.42
C THR A 145 16.93 -5.97 16.92
N VAL A 146 18.01 -5.31 17.35
CA VAL A 146 18.24 -4.98 18.77
C VAL A 146 17.18 -4.00 19.31
N ILE A 147 16.80 -2.98 18.54
CA ILE A 147 15.74 -2.04 18.94
C ILE A 147 14.38 -2.76 19.02
N ASN A 148 14.11 -3.70 18.12
CA ASN A 148 12.91 -4.54 18.15
C ASN A 148 12.88 -5.51 19.35
N GLN A 149 14.03 -6.04 19.77
CA GLN A 149 14.14 -6.87 20.98
C GLN A 149 13.76 -6.14 22.27
N LEU A 150 13.87 -4.80 22.29
CA LEU A 150 13.45 -3.98 23.42
C LEU A 150 11.92 -3.74 23.46
N HIS A 151 11.15 -4.30 22.51
CA HIS A 151 9.70 -4.13 22.37
C HIS A 151 9.24 -2.65 22.32
N LEU A 152 10.14 -1.73 21.97
CA LEU A 152 9.87 -0.28 21.94
C LEU A 152 8.80 0.11 20.92
N SER A 153 8.60 -0.71 19.87
CA SER A 153 7.51 -0.56 18.90
C SER A 153 6.14 -0.54 19.57
N HIS A 154 5.96 -1.27 20.67
CA HIS A 154 4.71 -1.35 21.43
C HIS A 154 4.68 -0.41 22.64
N VAL A 155 5.81 -0.22 23.32
CA VAL A 155 5.87 0.58 24.57
C VAL A 155 5.96 2.08 24.31
N VAL A 156 6.81 2.50 23.37
CA VAL A 156 7.02 3.93 23.04
C VAL A 156 7.14 4.10 21.51
N PRO A 157 6.04 3.95 20.75
CA PRO A 157 6.08 3.87 19.28
C PRO A 157 6.71 5.11 18.62
N LYS A 158 6.49 6.28 19.21
CA LYS A 158 7.06 7.54 18.74
C LYS A 158 8.58 7.58 18.87
N LEU A 159 9.10 7.17 20.02
CA LEU A 159 10.54 7.12 20.27
C LEU A 159 11.20 6.05 19.38
N TYR A 160 10.55 4.90 19.22
CA TYR A 160 10.99 3.86 18.29
C TYR A 160 11.19 4.42 16.87
N ARG A 161 10.19 5.11 16.31
CA ARG A 161 10.27 5.73 14.97
C ARG A 161 11.35 6.81 14.91
N GLN A 162 11.48 7.65 15.94
CA GLN A 162 12.54 8.66 16.01
C GLN A 162 13.93 8.03 15.98
N LEU A 163 14.16 6.98 16.77
CA LEU A 163 15.43 6.27 16.79
C LEU A 163 15.73 5.61 15.44
N LEU A 164 14.72 4.99 14.81
CA LEU A 164 14.85 4.41 13.48
C LEU A 164 15.28 5.44 12.44
N GLY A 165 14.56 6.55 12.34
CA GLY A 165 14.89 7.55 11.33
C GLY A 165 16.16 8.32 11.64
N TYR A 166 16.49 8.56 12.92
CA TYR A 166 17.75 9.19 13.29
C TYR A 166 18.93 8.30 12.89
N LYS A 167 18.87 7.00 13.20
CA LYS A 167 19.87 6.02 12.74
C LYS A 167 20.01 6.02 11.23
N LYS A 168 18.89 6.06 10.50
CA LYS A 168 18.93 6.06 9.04
C LYS A 168 19.63 7.32 8.53
N VAL A 169 19.22 8.49 9.00
CA VAL A 169 19.76 9.78 8.55
C VAL A 169 21.22 9.97 8.99
N SER A 170 21.63 9.48 10.16
CA SER A 170 23.01 9.63 10.66
C SER A 170 24.01 8.79 9.88
N ASN A 171 23.56 7.67 9.30
CA ASN A 171 24.41 6.72 8.58
C ASN A 171 24.30 6.86 7.05
N MET A 172 23.62 7.91 6.57
CA MET A 172 23.39 8.13 5.14
C MET A 172 24.55 8.85 4.46
N GLU A 173 25.04 8.27 3.38
CA GLU A 173 25.87 8.98 2.40
C GLU A 173 25.01 9.73 1.36
N MET A 174 25.62 10.59 0.54
CA MET A 174 24.89 11.37 -0.48
C MET A 174 24.19 10.47 -1.52
N SER A 175 24.80 9.33 -1.86
CA SER A 175 24.21 8.28 -2.70
C SER A 175 22.96 7.67 -2.05
N ASP A 176 22.97 7.45 -0.74
CA ASP A 176 21.82 6.91 0.01
C ASP A 176 20.65 7.89 0.06
N ILE A 177 20.92 9.21 0.11
CA ILE A 177 19.89 10.24 0.03
C ILE A 177 19.19 10.19 -1.33
N PHE A 178 19.95 10.09 -2.42
CA PHE A 178 19.39 9.97 -3.76
C PHE A 178 18.58 8.68 -3.92
N THR A 179 19.10 7.56 -3.43
CA THR A 179 18.41 6.26 -3.40
C THR A 179 17.11 6.33 -2.58
N MET A 180 17.11 6.95 -1.41
CA MET A 180 15.90 7.13 -0.60
C MET A 180 14.89 8.05 -1.31
N GLY A 181 15.34 9.14 -1.91
CA GLY A 181 14.47 10.04 -2.69
C GLY A 181 13.80 9.33 -3.87
N LYS A 182 14.56 8.50 -4.59
CA LYS A 182 14.04 7.62 -5.63
C LYS A 182 13.02 6.62 -5.07
N SER A 183 13.34 5.95 -3.97
CA SER A 183 12.44 4.98 -3.31
C SER A 183 11.10 5.60 -2.93
N LEU A 184 11.11 6.81 -2.35
CA LEU A 184 9.89 7.54 -1.98
C LEU A 184 9.05 7.92 -3.20
N THR A 185 9.70 8.19 -4.34
CA THR A 185 9.03 8.45 -5.61
C THR A 185 8.41 7.18 -6.17
N ASP A 186 9.11 6.05 -6.09
CA ASP A 186 8.65 4.76 -6.59
C ASP A 186 7.43 4.23 -5.80
N VAL A 187 7.39 4.47 -4.47
CA VAL A 187 6.24 4.09 -3.61
C VAL A 187 5.17 5.17 -3.47
N GLN A 188 5.23 6.25 -4.26
CA GLN A 188 4.36 7.41 -4.04
C GLN A 188 2.87 7.09 -4.06
N TRP A 189 2.47 6.09 -4.84
CA TRP A 189 1.09 5.66 -4.99
C TRP A 189 0.59 4.77 -3.85
N ALA A 190 1.50 4.29 -3.00
CA ALA A 190 1.16 3.56 -1.78
C ALA A 190 0.94 4.47 -0.58
N PHE A 191 1.23 5.77 -0.69
CA PHE A 191 0.85 6.71 0.37
C PHE A 191 -0.67 6.75 0.53
N ASP A 192 -1.11 6.85 1.78
CA ASP A 192 -2.51 6.73 2.19
C ASP A 192 -3.18 5.38 1.90
N GLN A 193 -2.39 4.36 1.55
CA GLN A 193 -2.83 2.97 1.42
C GLN A 193 -2.32 2.12 2.60
N ARG A 194 -2.84 0.90 2.69
CA ARG A 194 -2.45 -0.17 3.61
C ARG A 194 -2.16 -1.42 2.78
N MET A 195 -1.14 -2.19 3.15
CA MET A 195 -0.98 -3.52 2.59
C MET A 195 -1.84 -4.52 3.35
N ALA A 196 -2.48 -5.44 2.63
CA ALA A 196 -3.35 -6.46 3.22
C ALA A 196 -3.16 -7.81 2.56
N THR A 197 -3.53 -8.88 3.27
CA THR A 197 -3.67 -10.22 2.69
C THR A 197 -5.09 -10.72 2.83
N THR A 198 -5.57 -11.42 1.80
CA THR A 198 -6.88 -12.10 1.84
C THR A 198 -6.78 -13.49 2.47
N SER A 199 -7.92 -14.09 2.76
CA SER A 199 -8.02 -15.45 3.29
C SER A 199 -7.43 -16.49 2.32
N SER A 200 -7.59 -16.29 1.01
CA SER A 200 -6.98 -17.15 -0.02
C SER A 200 -5.52 -16.80 -0.33
N GLY A 201 -4.92 -15.85 0.39
CA GLY A 201 -3.50 -15.52 0.29
C GLY A 201 -3.15 -14.48 -0.77
N TYR A 202 -4.11 -13.76 -1.35
CA TYR A 202 -3.80 -12.66 -2.27
C TYR A 202 -3.20 -11.47 -1.51
N LEU A 203 -2.15 -10.85 -2.07
CA LEU A 203 -1.58 -9.61 -1.56
C LEU A 203 -2.29 -8.41 -2.19
N CYS A 204 -2.60 -7.41 -1.37
CA CYS A 204 -3.41 -6.27 -1.77
C CYS A 204 -2.82 -4.97 -1.27
N LEU A 205 -3.05 -3.89 -2.02
CA LEU A 205 -2.87 -2.52 -1.58
C LEU A 205 -4.25 -1.87 -1.53
N VAL A 206 -4.71 -1.52 -0.33
CA VAL A 206 -6.10 -1.14 -0.04
C VAL A 206 -6.18 0.24 0.62
N PRO A 207 -7.30 0.98 0.47
CA PRO A 207 -7.45 2.32 1.03
C PRO A 207 -7.29 2.35 2.55
N TRP A 208 -6.83 3.47 3.11
CA TRP A 208 -6.63 3.62 4.56
C TRP A 208 -7.82 3.26 5.48
N PRO A 209 -9.12 3.42 5.13
CA PRO A 209 -10.21 3.07 6.04
C PRO A 209 -10.45 1.56 6.15
N THR A 210 -9.81 0.76 5.29
CA THR A 210 -10.01 -0.69 5.16
C THR A 210 -9.63 -1.43 6.42
N ARG A 211 -10.36 -2.50 6.77
CA ARG A 211 -10.19 -3.31 7.98
C ARG A 211 -10.21 -4.80 7.64
N SER A 212 -9.68 -5.63 8.53
CA SER A 212 -9.89 -7.08 8.47
C SER A 212 -11.38 -7.41 8.49
N GLY A 213 -11.79 -8.39 7.68
CA GLY A 213 -13.19 -8.75 7.44
C GLY A 213 -13.88 -7.96 6.32
N ASP A 214 -13.29 -6.85 5.84
CA ASP A 214 -13.76 -6.21 4.60
C ASP A 214 -13.51 -7.15 3.41
N ARG A 215 -14.31 -7.02 2.36
CA ARG A 215 -14.26 -7.90 1.19
C ARG A 215 -13.70 -7.22 -0.04
N ILE A 216 -13.10 -7.99 -0.92
CA ILE A 216 -12.69 -7.53 -2.23
C ILE A 216 -13.76 -7.92 -3.23
N ALA A 217 -14.19 -6.97 -4.07
CA ALA A 217 -15.14 -7.24 -5.13
C ALA A 217 -14.71 -6.65 -6.46
N LEU A 218 -15.05 -7.36 -7.53
CA LEU A 218 -15.00 -6.87 -8.90
C LEU A 218 -16.38 -6.36 -9.28
N LEU A 219 -16.53 -5.05 -9.37
CA LEU A 219 -17.78 -4.42 -9.80
C LEU A 219 -17.81 -4.34 -11.32
N GLN A 220 -18.93 -4.73 -11.94
CA GLN A 220 -19.07 -4.77 -13.38
C GLN A 220 -18.85 -3.39 -14.01
N GLY A 221 -17.96 -3.31 -15.00
CA GLY A 221 -17.54 -2.06 -15.64
C GLY A 221 -16.36 -1.37 -14.94
N GLY A 222 -15.96 -1.84 -13.76
CA GLY A 222 -14.79 -1.37 -13.03
C GLY A 222 -13.47 -1.80 -13.68
N LYS A 223 -12.48 -0.91 -13.65
CA LYS A 223 -11.12 -1.22 -14.11
C LYS A 223 -10.29 -1.94 -13.05
N THR A 224 -10.57 -1.65 -11.79
CA THR A 224 -9.88 -2.17 -10.60
C THR A 224 -10.86 -2.90 -9.67
N PRO A 225 -10.36 -3.77 -8.77
CA PRO A 225 -11.13 -4.27 -7.64
C PRO A 225 -11.46 -3.16 -6.64
N TYR A 226 -12.52 -3.36 -5.86
CA TYR A 226 -12.98 -2.45 -4.81
C TYR A 226 -13.03 -3.16 -3.47
N VAL A 227 -12.74 -2.41 -2.41
CA VAL A 227 -13.04 -2.84 -1.05
C VAL A 227 -14.52 -2.63 -0.78
N LEU A 228 -15.16 -3.63 -0.19
CA LEU A 228 -16.53 -3.58 0.31
C LEU A 228 -16.52 -3.77 1.82
N GLN A 229 -17.08 -2.80 2.53
CA GLN A 229 -17.24 -2.84 3.97
C GLN A 229 -18.71 -3.09 4.31
N LYS A 230 -18.96 -4.08 5.17
CA LYS A 230 -20.33 -4.46 5.53
C LYS A 230 -21.00 -3.36 6.35
N ALA A 231 -22.24 -3.02 6.00
CA ALA A 231 -23.07 -2.02 6.67
C ALA A 231 -24.52 -2.56 6.81
N GLY A 232 -24.73 -3.42 7.79
CA GLY A 232 -25.97 -4.21 7.90
C GLY A 232 -26.02 -5.27 6.79
N GLU A 233 -27.13 -5.29 6.06
CA GLU A 233 -27.31 -6.17 4.88
C GLU A 233 -26.75 -5.57 3.58
N LYS A 234 -26.25 -4.32 3.63
CA LYS A 234 -25.72 -3.57 2.49
C LYS A 234 -24.21 -3.35 2.63
N TRP A 235 -23.61 -2.71 1.63
CA TRP A 235 -22.17 -2.46 1.55
C TRP A 235 -21.87 -0.98 1.44
N ARG A 236 -20.72 -0.57 1.98
CA ARG A 236 -20.05 0.69 1.64
C ARG A 236 -18.83 0.38 0.81
N ILE A 237 -18.41 1.32 -0.04
CA ILE A 237 -17.15 1.24 -0.77
C ILE A 237 -16.16 2.22 -0.14
N PRO A 238 -15.18 1.75 0.68
CA PRO A 238 -14.07 2.60 1.11
C PRO A 238 -13.24 3.16 -0.05
N GLY A 239 -13.08 2.39 -1.14
CA GLY A 239 -12.37 2.81 -2.35
C GLY A 239 -11.95 1.64 -3.23
N ASP A 240 -11.26 1.95 -4.32
CA ASP A 240 -10.60 0.98 -5.18
C ASP A 240 -9.32 0.44 -4.55
N CYS A 241 -8.83 -0.70 -5.03
CA CYS A 241 -7.64 -1.35 -4.52
C CYS A 241 -6.86 -2.05 -5.63
N TYR A 242 -5.58 -2.31 -5.37
CA TYR A 242 -4.76 -3.17 -6.21
C TYR A 242 -4.70 -4.56 -5.59
N VAL A 243 -4.92 -5.61 -6.39
CA VAL A 243 -4.85 -7.00 -5.95
C VAL A 243 -3.94 -7.79 -6.88
N TYR A 244 -2.83 -8.27 -6.32
CA TYR A 244 -1.81 -8.96 -7.09
C TYR A 244 -2.38 -10.25 -7.69
N GLY A 245 -2.23 -10.41 -9.01
CA GLY A 245 -2.75 -11.54 -9.78
C GLY A 245 -4.24 -11.49 -10.15
N ILE A 246 -4.93 -10.36 -9.92
CA ILE A 246 -6.37 -10.22 -10.24
C ILE A 246 -6.67 -9.01 -11.16
N MET A 247 -5.71 -8.09 -11.33
CA MET A 247 -5.91 -6.84 -12.08
C MET A 247 -6.21 -7.03 -13.58
N SER A 248 -5.99 -8.22 -14.14
CA SER A 248 -6.25 -8.54 -15.55
C SER A 248 -7.54 -9.34 -15.77
N GLY A 249 -8.35 -9.53 -14.73
CA GLY A 249 -9.68 -10.14 -14.81
C GLY A 249 -9.70 -11.65 -14.60
N GLU A 250 -8.65 -12.19 -13.99
CA GLU A 250 -8.47 -13.59 -13.64
C GLU A 250 -9.60 -14.11 -12.74
N ALA A 251 -10.10 -13.28 -11.82
CA ALA A 251 -11.19 -13.64 -10.90
C ALA A 251 -12.60 -13.30 -11.44
N CYS A 252 -12.72 -12.74 -12.65
CA CYS A 252 -14.01 -12.33 -13.21
C CYS A 252 -14.76 -13.50 -13.85
N SER A 253 -15.85 -13.94 -13.20
CA SER A 253 -16.75 -15.01 -13.67
C SER A 253 -18.22 -14.57 -13.70
N ASN A 254 -18.96 -14.97 -14.75
CA ASN A 254 -20.39 -14.68 -14.88
C ASN A 254 -21.24 -15.48 -13.90
N GLU A 255 -20.84 -16.71 -13.61
CA GLU A 255 -21.60 -17.64 -12.77
C GLU A 255 -21.60 -17.19 -11.30
N LYS A 256 -20.57 -16.46 -10.88
CA LYS A 256 -20.41 -15.93 -9.52
C LYS A 256 -20.91 -14.48 -9.39
N CYS A 257 -21.54 -13.94 -10.43
CA CYS A 257 -21.98 -12.55 -10.45
C CYS A 257 -23.28 -12.39 -9.64
N VAL A 258 -23.27 -11.49 -8.67
CA VAL A 258 -24.38 -11.20 -7.76
C VAL A 258 -24.72 -9.71 -7.77
N ASP A 259 -25.94 -9.39 -7.34
CA ASP A 259 -26.34 -8.01 -7.05
C ASP A 259 -25.74 -7.59 -5.69
N ILE A 260 -25.07 -6.44 -5.67
CA ILE A 260 -24.40 -5.86 -4.51
C ILE A 260 -25.08 -4.53 -4.22
N GLU A 261 -25.75 -4.44 -3.08
CA GLU A 261 -26.45 -3.23 -2.63
C GLU A 261 -25.50 -2.30 -1.87
N ILE A 262 -25.38 -1.06 -2.34
CA ILE A 262 -24.39 -0.08 -1.87
C ILE A 262 -25.10 1.16 -1.34
N ILE A 263 -24.64 1.65 -0.19
CA ILE A 263 -25.14 2.85 0.50
C ILE A 263 -24.06 3.88 0.77
#